data_AF-A0A4D5RFD5-F1
#
_entry.id   AF-A0A4D5RFD5-F1
#
_cell.length_a   1.000
_cell.length_b   1.000
_cell.length_c   1.000
_cell.angle_alpha   90.00
_cell.angle_beta   90.00
_cell.angle_gamma   90.00
#
_symmetry.space_group_name_H-M   'P 1'
#
loop_
_entity.id
_entity.type
_entity.pdbx_description
1 polymer ?
#
loop_
_entity_poly.entity_id
_entity_poly.type
_entity_poly.pdbx_seq_one_letter_code
_entity_poly.pdbx_strand_id
1 'polypeptide(L)'
;TVPPLVHYCRLASVFLAGPDVSLDAECKDCFCWCSASFVGASYSARRRKDLDLRSWPGLLPFSDFFPRLLEQFAGESYGDAVFACWLLVPLQAECDSHFRRLLFAEHPEALPLIRLLPSQSVVPLGRFLEPAEEDPVVLEAYASHLLSGKLTPDKTPMLFEMATHGVASFVRSKADSPLAIRLLSLLQHNKHHEAVQKVLNWERSTERPS
;
A
#
# COMPACT_ATOMS: atom_id res chain seq x y z
N THR A 1 25.65 -6.40 -7.67
CA THR A 1 24.42 -7.20 -7.49
C THR A 1 23.24 -6.39 -7.98
N VAL A 2 22.21 -7.03 -8.54
CA VAL A 2 21.03 -6.34 -9.07
C VAL A 2 20.15 -5.87 -7.89
N PRO A 3 19.67 -4.61 -7.86
CA PRO A 3 18.79 -4.13 -6.80
C PRO A 3 17.46 -4.90 -6.73
N PRO A 4 16.91 -5.16 -5.53
CA PRO A 4 15.63 -5.86 -5.40
C PRO A 4 14.46 -5.16 -6.11
N LEU A 5 14.45 -3.82 -6.19
CA LEU A 5 13.46 -3.07 -6.97
C LEU A 5 13.49 -3.43 -8.47
N VAL A 6 14.67 -3.68 -9.04
CA VAL A 6 14.84 -4.09 -10.44
C VAL A 6 14.22 -5.48 -10.66
N HIS A 7 14.42 -6.41 -9.73
CA HIS A 7 13.80 -7.73 -9.79
C HIS A 7 12.28 -7.64 -9.70
N TYR A 8 11.76 -6.81 -8.79
CA TYR A 8 10.33 -6.56 -8.68
C TYR A 8 9.78 -5.99 -9.99
N CYS A 9 10.35 -4.92 -10.55
CA CYS A 9 9.84 -4.30 -11.77
C CYS A 9 9.84 -5.25 -12.96
N ARG A 10 10.87 -6.09 -13.10
CA ARG A 10 10.92 -7.09 -14.18
C ARG A 10 9.83 -8.13 -14.03
N LEU A 11 9.61 -8.66 -12.83
CA LEU A 11 8.56 -9.66 -12.61
C LEU A 11 7.17 -9.02 -12.71
N ALA A 12 6.97 -7.84 -12.11
CA ALA A 12 5.72 -7.12 -12.18
C ALA A 12 5.37 -6.63 -13.60
N SER A 13 6.34 -6.46 -14.50
CA SER A 13 6.07 -6.11 -15.90
C SER A 13 5.24 -7.17 -16.65
N VAL A 14 5.18 -8.41 -16.16
CA VAL A 14 4.30 -9.45 -16.71
C VAL A 14 2.83 -9.04 -16.60
N PHE A 15 2.45 -8.31 -15.54
CA PHE A 15 1.09 -7.76 -15.42
C PHE A 15 0.78 -6.72 -16.50
N LEU A 16 1.80 -6.07 -17.04
CA LEU A 16 1.68 -5.10 -18.14
C LEU A 16 1.65 -5.76 -19.53
N ALA A 17 1.92 -7.07 -19.62
CA ALA A 17 1.91 -7.80 -20.89
C ALA A 17 0.49 -8.17 -21.35
N GLY A 18 -0.51 -8.04 -20.47
CA GLY A 18 -1.92 -8.29 -20.76
C GLY A 18 -2.59 -9.26 -19.78
N PRO A 19 -3.94 -9.34 -19.80
CA PRO A 19 -4.71 -10.22 -18.91
C PRO A 19 -4.43 -11.71 -19.18
N ASP A 20 -4.15 -12.09 -20.43
CA ASP A 20 -3.95 -13.50 -20.82
C ASP A 20 -2.77 -14.16 -20.10
N VAL A 21 -1.71 -13.41 -19.83
CA VAL A 21 -0.49 -13.92 -19.17
C VAL A 21 -0.60 -13.79 -17.64
N SER A 22 -1.19 -12.71 -17.15
CA SER A 22 -1.30 -12.47 -15.70
C SER A 22 -2.37 -13.31 -15.02
N LEU A 23 -3.39 -13.74 -15.76
CA LEU A 23 -4.47 -14.58 -15.25
C LEU A 23 -4.19 -16.07 -15.34
N ASP A 24 -3.12 -16.48 -16.05
CA ASP A 24 -2.68 -17.86 -16.19
C ASP A 24 -2.31 -18.50 -14.84
N ALA A 25 -2.76 -19.74 -14.62
CA ALA A 25 -2.65 -20.41 -13.34
C ALA A 25 -1.21 -20.77 -12.96
N GLU A 26 -0.40 -21.21 -13.93
CA GLU A 26 1.01 -21.57 -13.68
C GLU A 26 1.84 -20.33 -13.36
N CYS A 27 1.54 -19.22 -14.05
CA CYS A 27 2.14 -17.93 -13.77
C CYS A 27 1.81 -17.46 -12.35
N LYS A 28 0.54 -17.58 -11.92
CA LYS A 28 0.08 -17.18 -10.58
C LYS A 28 0.82 -17.90 -9.45
N ASP A 29 1.02 -19.21 -9.58
CA ASP A 29 1.78 -19.97 -8.59
C ASP A 29 3.21 -19.44 -8.49
N CYS A 30 3.87 -19.21 -9.62
CA CYS A 30 5.22 -18.63 -9.64
C CYS A 30 5.25 -17.25 -8.98
N PHE A 31 4.25 -16.40 -9.20
CA PHE A 31 4.14 -15.08 -8.57
C PHE A 31 3.94 -15.14 -7.05
N CYS A 32 3.15 -16.09 -6.57
CA CYS A 32 2.99 -16.35 -5.13
C CYS A 32 4.33 -16.76 -4.49
N TRP A 33 5.10 -17.64 -5.15
CA TRP A 33 6.43 -18.03 -4.68
C TRP A 33 7.44 -16.87 -4.70
N CYS A 34 7.45 -16.09 -5.78
CA CYS A 34 8.37 -14.96 -5.91
C CYS A 34 8.07 -13.83 -4.92
N SER A 35 6.80 -13.55 -4.64
CA SER A 35 6.40 -12.49 -3.70
C SER A 35 6.96 -12.70 -2.28
N ALA A 36 7.13 -13.95 -1.84
CA ALA A 36 7.73 -14.26 -0.54
C ALA A 36 9.20 -13.79 -0.43
N SER A 37 9.91 -13.69 -1.56
CA SER A 37 11.30 -13.22 -1.60
C SER A 37 11.41 -11.69 -1.44
N PHE A 38 10.31 -10.94 -1.58
CA PHE A 38 10.27 -9.48 -1.48
C PHE A 38 9.85 -8.97 -0.08
N VAL A 39 9.69 -9.88 0.89
CA VAL A 39 9.25 -9.58 2.27
C VAL A 39 10.42 -9.25 3.22
N GLY A 40 11.67 -9.53 2.80
CA GLY A 40 12.87 -9.32 3.62
C GLY A 40 13.43 -7.89 3.60
N ALA A 41 14.30 -7.57 4.57
CA ALA A 41 15.00 -6.28 4.71
C ALA A 41 15.81 -5.85 3.47
N SER A 42 16.03 -6.78 2.53
CA SER A 42 16.67 -6.53 1.25
C SER A 42 15.82 -5.67 0.30
N TYR A 43 14.47 -5.72 0.38
CA TYR A 43 13.60 -5.03 -0.58
C TYR A 43 13.27 -3.58 -0.22
N SER A 44 13.65 -3.08 0.96
CA SER A 44 13.32 -1.71 1.36
C SER A 44 13.96 -0.70 0.39
N ALA A 45 13.22 -0.23 -0.62
CA ALA A 45 13.56 0.91 -1.45
C ALA A 45 13.37 2.19 -0.61
N ARG A 46 14.24 2.33 0.39
CA ARG A 46 14.11 3.32 1.48
C ARG A 46 14.38 4.74 0.99
N ARG A 47 15.06 4.91 -0.15
CA ARG A 47 15.49 6.22 -0.64
C ARG A 47 15.06 6.41 -2.07
N ARG A 48 14.72 7.65 -2.40
CA ARG A 48 14.47 8.11 -3.78
C ARG A 48 15.51 7.67 -4.82
N LYS A 49 16.81 7.59 -4.47
CA LYS A 49 17.85 7.11 -5.39
C LYS A 49 17.71 5.63 -5.74
N ASP A 50 17.13 4.83 -4.85
CA ASP A 50 16.87 3.42 -5.07
C ASP A 50 15.72 3.23 -6.09
N LEU A 51 14.98 4.31 -6.42
CA LEU A 51 13.89 4.38 -7.41
C LEU A 51 14.37 4.71 -8.83
N ASP A 52 15.64 5.08 -8.97
CA ASP A 52 16.22 5.44 -10.26
C ASP A 52 16.57 4.19 -11.07
N LEU A 53 15.61 3.76 -11.89
CA LEU A 53 15.75 2.59 -12.75
C LEU A 53 16.38 2.91 -14.11
N ARG A 54 16.75 4.17 -14.38
CA ARG A 54 17.25 4.61 -15.71
C ARG A 54 18.53 3.91 -16.15
N SER A 55 19.32 3.40 -15.21
CA SER A 55 20.54 2.63 -15.49
C SER A 55 20.28 1.17 -15.90
N TRP A 56 19.02 0.71 -15.89
CA TRP A 56 18.65 -0.68 -16.18
C TRP A 56 17.88 -0.78 -17.51
N PRO A 57 18.49 -1.35 -18.57
CA PRO A 57 17.83 -1.45 -19.87
C PRO A 57 16.49 -2.18 -19.80
N GLY A 58 15.50 -1.65 -20.52
CA GLY A 58 14.14 -2.21 -20.61
C GLY A 58 13.24 -1.88 -19.43
N LEU A 59 13.69 -1.08 -18.44
CA LEU A 59 12.84 -0.61 -17.35
C LEU A 59 12.51 0.87 -17.50
N LEU A 60 11.24 1.18 -17.23
CA LEU A 60 10.79 2.55 -17.03
C LEU A 60 11.28 3.05 -15.67
N PRO A 61 11.48 4.37 -15.49
CA PRO A 61 11.60 4.96 -14.16
C PRO A 61 10.45 4.49 -13.27
N PHE A 62 10.71 4.23 -11.98
CA PHE A 62 9.66 3.69 -11.13
C PHE A 62 8.44 4.62 -11.03
N SER A 63 8.68 5.93 -11.06
CA SER A 63 7.66 6.98 -11.11
C SER A 63 6.68 6.84 -12.26
N ASP A 64 7.07 6.16 -13.34
CA ASP A 64 6.26 5.96 -14.53
C ASP A 64 5.75 4.50 -14.60
N PHE A 65 6.55 3.57 -14.08
CA PHE A 65 6.23 2.14 -14.05
C PHE A 65 5.06 1.82 -13.12
N PHE A 66 5.06 2.36 -11.89
CA PHE A 66 4.06 2.00 -10.89
C PHE A 66 2.66 2.57 -11.19
N PRO A 67 2.52 3.83 -11.67
CA PRO A 67 1.24 4.31 -12.19
C PRO A 67 0.65 3.41 -13.27
N ARG A 68 1.46 2.95 -14.23
CA ARG A 68 1.00 2.02 -15.27
C ARG A 68 0.51 0.70 -14.69
N LEU A 69 1.15 0.18 -13.65
CA LEU A 69 0.66 -1.01 -12.94
C LEU A 69 -0.67 -0.75 -12.26
N LEU A 70 -0.85 0.40 -11.61
CA LEU A 70 -2.10 0.79 -10.96
C LEU A 70 -3.24 0.94 -11.97
N GLU A 71 -2.97 1.60 -13.10
CA GLU A 71 -3.91 1.75 -14.22
C GLU A 71 -4.29 0.39 -14.82
N GLN A 72 -3.31 -0.47 -15.10
CA GLN A 72 -3.55 -1.82 -15.61
C GLN A 72 -4.37 -2.65 -14.62
N PHE A 73 -4.10 -2.53 -13.32
CA PHE A 73 -4.89 -3.19 -12.30
C PHE A 73 -6.32 -2.68 -12.29
N ALA A 74 -6.52 -1.36 -12.34
CA ALA A 74 -7.84 -0.76 -12.33
C ALA A 74 -8.66 -1.09 -13.59
N GLY A 75 -8.01 -1.20 -14.75
CA GLY A 75 -8.66 -1.46 -16.04
C GLY A 75 -8.93 -2.94 -16.31
N GLU A 76 -7.95 -3.81 -16.10
CA GLU A 76 -7.93 -5.14 -16.74
C GLU A 76 -7.73 -6.31 -15.77
N SER A 77 -7.44 -6.05 -14.48
CA SER A 77 -7.17 -7.16 -13.53
C SER A 77 -8.41 -7.82 -12.96
N TYR A 78 -9.58 -7.18 -13.07
CA TYR A 78 -10.80 -7.57 -12.36
C TYR A 78 -10.62 -7.74 -10.84
N GLY A 79 -9.64 -7.05 -10.24
CA GLY A 79 -9.33 -7.15 -8.81
C GLY A 79 -8.60 -8.45 -8.44
N ASP A 80 -7.80 -9.01 -9.36
CA ASP A 80 -7.03 -10.23 -9.12
C ASP A 80 -6.17 -10.14 -7.84
N ALA A 81 -6.29 -11.14 -6.98
CA ALA A 81 -5.66 -11.13 -5.66
C ALA A 81 -4.13 -11.23 -5.73
N VAL A 82 -3.58 -11.95 -6.72
CA VAL A 82 -2.13 -12.06 -6.91
C VAL A 82 -1.58 -10.72 -7.37
N PHE A 83 -2.23 -10.09 -8.35
CA PHE A 83 -1.83 -8.75 -8.79
C PHE A 83 -1.95 -7.73 -7.64
N ALA A 84 -3.04 -7.77 -6.86
CA ALA A 84 -3.19 -6.93 -5.67
C ALA A 84 -2.03 -7.13 -4.66
N CYS A 85 -1.64 -8.38 -4.36
CA CYS A 85 -0.48 -8.67 -3.51
C CYS A 85 0.80 -8.01 -4.05
N TRP A 86 1.03 -8.08 -5.36
CA TRP A 86 2.19 -7.47 -5.99
C TRP A 86 2.18 -5.94 -5.94
N LEU A 87 1.01 -5.30 -6.12
CA LEU A 87 0.87 -3.86 -5.95
C LEU A 87 1.21 -3.38 -4.54
N LEU A 88 0.94 -4.20 -3.52
CA LEU A 88 1.23 -3.84 -2.14
C LEU A 88 2.73 -3.96 -1.81
N VAL A 89 3.51 -4.82 -2.47
CA VAL A 89 4.95 -5.01 -2.18
C VAL A 89 5.75 -3.70 -1.98
N PRO A 90 5.68 -2.69 -2.86
CA PRO A 90 6.38 -1.41 -2.67
C PRO A 90 5.75 -0.49 -1.60
N LEU A 91 4.57 -0.80 -1.07
CA LEU A 91 3.85 0.04 -0.11
C LEU A 91 4.22 -0.20 1.35
N GLN A 92 5.10 -1.17 1.62
CA GLN A 92 5.65 -1.44 2.95
C GLN A 92 6.14 -0.15 3.61
N ALA A 93 5.90 0.00 4.92
CA ALA A 93 6.14 1.25 5.64
C ALA A 93 7.62 1.71 5.59
N GLU A 94 8.57 0.79 5.51
CA GLU A 94 10.00 1.12 5.36
C GLU A 94 10.38 1.65 3.96
N CYS A 95 9.53 1.43 2.96
CA CYS A 95 9.72 1.96 1.62
C CYS A 95 9.34 3.45 1.55
N ASP A 96 9.91 4.15 0.59
CA ASP A 96 9.66 5.58 0.34
C ASP A 96 8.15 5.87 0.25
N SER A 97 7.66 6.90 0.98
CA SER A 97 6.23 7.24 1.05
C SER A 97 5.64 7.60 -0.31
N HIS A 98 6.48 7.96 -1.30
CA HIS A 98 6.06 8.23 -2.66
C HIS A 98 5.20 7.10 -3.25
N PHE A 99 5.48 5.83 -2.93
CA PHE A 99 4.67 4.73 -3.43
C PHE A 99 3.24 4.72 -2.87
N ARG A 100 3.10 5.00 -1.57
CA ARG A 100 1.80 5.13 -0.93
C ARG A 100 1.07 6.37 -1.44
N ARG A 101 1.78 7.46 -1.74
CA ARG A 101 1.19 8.64 -2.39
C ARG A 101 0.60 8.30 -3.76
N LEU A 102 1.34 7.56 -4.60
CA LEU A 102 0.85 7.14 -5.91
C LEU A 102 -0.46 6.37 -5.81
N LEU A 103 -0.56 5.38 -4.90
CA LEU A 103 -1.82 4.62 -4.75
C LEU A 103 -2.94 5.45 -4.10
N PHE A 104 -2.69 6.03 -2.92
CA PHE A 104 -3.77 6.59 -2.10
C PHE A 104 -4.17 8.00 -2.53
N ALA A 105 -3.25 8.81 -3.02
CA ALA A 105 -3.55 10.20 -3.39
C ALA A 105 -3.77 10.37 -4.90
N GLU A 106 -3.03 9.66 -5.74
CA GLU A 106 -2.98 9.92 -7.19
C GLU A 106 -3.83 8.93 -8.01
N HIS A 107 -3.88 7.65 -7.61
CA HIS A 107 -4.63 6.58 -8.29
C HIS A 107 -5.69 5.91 -7.40
N PRO A 108 -6.60 6.68 -6.78
CA PRO A 108 -7.53 6.12 -5.81
C PRO A 108 -8.57 5.19 -6.47
N GLU A 109 -8.72 5.17 -7.79
CA GLU A 109 -9.57 4.24 -8.55
C GLU A 109 -9.21 2.76 -8.34
N ALA A 110 -7.94 2.45 -8.02
CA ALA A 110 -7.52 1.09 -7.73
C ALA A 110 -8.01 0.58 -6.36
N LEU A 111 -8.26 1.48 -5.39
CA LEU A 111 -8.54 1.10 -4.00
C LEU A 111 -9.72 0.12 -3.84
N PRO A 112 -10.90 0.33 -4.46
CA PRO A 112 -12.06 -0.55 -4.28
C PRO A 112 -11.90 -1.95 -4.88
N LEU A 113 -10.89 -2.13 -5.75
CA LEU A 113 -10.56 -3.39 -6.39
C LEU A 113 -9.56 -4.21 -5.54
N ILE A 114 -8.82 -3.56 -4.63
CA ILE A 114 -7.93 -4.24 -3.68
C ILE A 114 -8.77 -4.77 -2.51
N ARG A 115 -9.34 -5.96 -2.71
CA ARG A 115 -10.18 -6.66 -1.73
C ARG A 115 -9.42 -7.68 -0.86
N LEU A 116 -8.10 -7.58 -0.87
CA LEU A 116 -7.20 -8.51 -0.21
C LEU A 116 -7.42 -8.51 1.30
N LEU A 117 -7.57 -9.69 1.90
CA LEU A 117 -7.53 -9.87 3.35
C LEU A 117 -6.07 -9.84 3.83
N PRO A 118 -5.78 -9.33 5.04
CA PRO A 118 -4.43 -9.41 5.62
C PRO A 118 -3.83 -10.83 5.61
N SER A 119 -4.65 -11.87 5.79
CA SER A 119 -4.23 -13.28 5.76
C SER A 119 -3.90 -13.81 4.37
N GLN A 120 -4.33 -13.13 3.31
CA GLN A 120 -4.03 -13.47 1.92
C GLN A 120 -2.78 -12.75 1.39
N SER A 121 -2.32 -11.72 2.10
CA SER A 121 -1.14 -10.97 1.74
C SER A 121 0.14 -11.78 2.00
N VAL A 122 1.00 -11.84 0.99
CA VAL A 122 2.33 -12.48 1.13
C VAL A 122 3.26 -11.63 2.00
N VAL A 123 3.06 -10.32 2.01
CA VAL A 123 3.73 -9.43 2.95
C VAL A 123 2.90 -9.36 4.23
N PRO A 124 3.46 -9.66 5.42
CA PRO A 124 2.72 -9.57 6.68
C PRO A 124 2.20 -8.16 6.93
N LEU A 125 0.97 -8.05 7.45
CA LEU A 125 0.31 -6.76 7.73
C LEU A 125 1.23 -5.78 8.48
N GLY A 126 1.95 -6.26 9.51
CA GLY A 126 2.84 -5.41 10.31
C GLY A 126 3.91 -4.65 9.51
N ARG A 127 4.34 -5.16 8.35
CA ARG A 127 5.30 -4.47 7.47
C ARG A 127 4.73 -3.24 6.77
N PHE A 128 3.40 -3.13 6.72
CA PHE A 128 2.70 -1.94 6.22
C PHE A 128 2.35 -0.95 7.33
N LEU A 129 2.35 -1.41 8.58
CA LEU A 129 1.94 -0.62 9.73
C LEU A 129 3.12 0.11 10.39
N GLU A 130 4.29 -0.52 10.41
CA GLU A 130 5.47 -0.01 11.10
C GLU A 130 6.71 0.09 10.18
N PRO A 131 7.44 1.22 10.18
CA PRO A 131 7.25 2.41 11.04
C PRO A 131 5.95 3.18 10.74
N ALA A 132 5.44 3.89 11.75
CA ALA A 132 4.24 4.72 11.59
C ALA A 132 4.36 5.71 10.41
N GLU A 133 3.27 5.90 9.67
CA GLU A 133 3.21 6.84 8.57
C GLU A 133 3.35 8.29 9.08
N GLU A 134 4.19 9.07 8.41
CA GLU A 134 4.45 10.48 8.72
C GLU A 134 4.24 11.40 7.51
N ASP A 135 4.06 10.86 6.30
CA ASP A 135 3.85 11.64 5.09
C ASP A 135 2.46 12.33 5.12
N PRO A 136 2.39 13.68 5.11
CA PRO A 136 1.13 14.40 5.20
C PRO A 136 0.14 14.06 4.11
N VAL A 137 0.61 13.83 2.88
CA VAL A 137 -0.26 13.55 1.72
C VAL A 137 -0.91 12.19 1.88
N VAL A 138 -0.15 11.19 2.34
CA VAL A 138 -0.68 9.86 2.62
C VAL A 138 -1.70 9.89 3.76
N LEU A 139 -1.39 10.59 4.86
CA LEU A 139 -2.28 10.68 6.03
C LEU A 139 -3.60 11.40 5.71
N GLU A 140 -3.55 12.47 4.93
CA GLU A 140 -4.75 13.17 4.46
C GLU A 140 -5.58 12.27 3.54
N ALA A 141 -4.94 11.54 2.61
CA ALA A 141 -5.62 10.59 1.75
C ALA A 141 -6.28 9.46 2.56
N TYR A 142 -5.57 8.88 3.54
CA TYR A 142 -6.12 7.88 4.45
C TYR A 142 -7.37 8.39 5.16
N ALA A 143 -7.31 9.56 5.79
CA ALA A 143 -8.46 10.13 6.49
C ALA A 143 -9.64 10.39 5.53
N SER A 144 -9.37 10.95 4.36
CA SER A 144 -10.38 11.21 3.33
C SER A 144 -11.08 9.94 2.86
N HIS A 145 -10.32 8.86 2.59
CA HIS A 145 -10.90 7.60 2.11
C HIS A 145 -11.64 6.82 3.20
N LEU A 146 -11.23 6.95 4.46
CA LEU A 146 -11.97 6.42 5.60
C LEU A 146 -13.31 7.15 5.78
N LEU A 147 -13.33 8.48 5.67
CA LEU A 147 -14.53 9.31 5.85
C LEU A 147 -15.52 9.19 4.69
N SER A 148 -15.03 9.00 3.48
CA SER A 148 -15.88 8.80 2.29
C SER A 148 -16.42 7.37 2.16
N GLY A 149 -16.02 6.45 3.04
CA GLY A 149 -16.39 5.04 2.95
C GLY A 149 -15.75 4.31 1.76
N LYS A 150 -14.70 4.88 1.16
CA LYS A 150 -13.92 4.22 0.11
C LYS A 150 -13.05 3.10 0.67
N LEU A 151 -12.58 3.27 1.91
CA LEU A 151 -11.92 2.23 2.70
C LEU A 151 -12.86 1.73 3.79
N THR A 152 -13.21 0.45 3.73
CA THR A 152 -14.10 -0.21 4.70
C THR A 152 -13.54 -1.57 5.10
N PRO A 153 -13.86 -2.07 6.30
CA PRO A 153 -13.41 -3.39 6.76
C PRO A 153 -13.88 -4.51 5.83
N ASP A 154 -15.10 -4.41 5.27
CA ASP A 154 -15.68 -5.49 4.45
C ASP A 154 -15.18 -5.50 3.00
N LYS A 155 -14.96 -4.33 2.39
CA LYS A 155 -14.63 -4.25 0.97
C LYS A 155 -13.14 -4.15 0.70
N THR A 156 -12.39 -3.48 1.56
CA THR A 156 -10.96 -3.21 1.38
C THR A 156 -10.19 -3.49 2.68
N PRO A 157 -10.28 -4.71 3.24
CA PRO A 157 -9.82 -5.00 4.59
C PRO A 157 -8.34 -4.66 4.82
N MET A 158 -7.45 -5.04 3.91
CA MET A 158 -6.03 -4.72 4.00
C MET A 158 -5.75 -3.20 4.04
N LEU A 159 -6.30 -2.46 3.08
CA LEU A 159 -6.09 -1.01 2.98
C LEU A 159 -6.75 -0.25 4.15
N PHE A 160 -7.88 -0.75 4.63
CA PHE A 160 -8.57 -0.21 5.80
C PHE A 160 -7.72 -0.31 7.07
N GLU A 161 -7.06 -1.45 7.31
CA GLU A 161 -6.13 -1.60 8.43
C GLU A 161 -4.94 -0.65 8.31
N MET A 162 -4.34 -0.53 7.12
CA MET A 162 -3.23 0.40 6.85
C MET A 162 -3.62 1.85 7.15
N ALA A 163 -4.76 2.30 6.61
CA ALA A 163 -5.23 3.67 6.77
C ALA A 163 -5.62 3.98 8.22
N THR A 164 -6.34 3.05 8.87
CA THR A 164 -6.75 3.19 10.27
C THR A 164 -5.54 3.29 11.18
N HIS A 165 -4.58 2.37 11.05
CA HIS A 165 -3.36 2.40 11.84
C HIS A 165 -2.53 3.66 11.60
N GLY A 166 -2.32 4.04 10.34
CA GLY A 166 -1.53 5.22 9.98
C GLY A 166 -2.08 6.49 10.61
N VAL A 167 -3.38 6.75 10.43
CA VAL A 167 -4.03 7.93 11.01
C VAL A 167 -4.04 7.85 12.54
N ALA A 168 -4.43 6.71 13.11
CA ALA A 168 -4.52 6.52 14.56
C ALA A 168 -3.18 6.69 15.28
N SER A 169 -2.12 6.11 14.71
CA SER A 169 -0.75 6.19 15.24
C SER A 169 -0.21 7.61 15.12
N PHE A 170 -0.41 8.29 13.98
CA PHE A 170 0.06 9.65 13.78
C PHE A 170 -0.59 10.65 14.73
N VAL A 171 -1.91 10.65 14.86
CA VAL A 171 -2.61 11.63 15.72
C VAL A 171 -2.26 11.49 17.20
N ARG A 172 -1.90 10.27 17.65
CA ARG A 172 -1.48 10.01 19.03
C ARG A 172 0.00 10.31 19.27
N SER A 173 0.86 9.95 18.32
CA SER A 173 2.32 10.12 18.46
C SER A 173 2.79 11.54 18.16
N LYS A 174 2.06 12.30 17.34
CA LYS A 174 2.39 13.67 16.92
C LYS A 174 1.27 14.64 17.29
N ALA A 175 0.67 14.48 18.46
CA ALA A 175 -0.53 15.22 18.89
C ALA A 175 -0.41 16.75 18.78
N ASP A 176 0.79 17.30 18.97
CA ASP A 176 1.05 18.75 18.88
C ASP A 176 1.25 19.26 17.44
N SER A 177 1.35 18.36 16.45
CA SER A 177 1.54 18.77 15.06
C SER A 177 0.26 19.42 14.51
N PRO A 178 0.35 20.49 13.70
CA PRO A 178 -0.82 21.12 13.09
C PRO A 178 -1.67 20.14 12.27
N LEU A 179 -1.01 19.18 11.60
CA LEU A 179 -1.69 18.12 10.86
C LEU A 179 -2.50 17.21 11.81
N ALA A 180 -1.90 16.75 12.91
CA ALA A 180 -2.60 15.88 13.86
C ALA A 180 -3.81 16.57 14.48
N ILE A 181 -3.67 17.84 14.89
CA ILE A 181 -4.78 18.63 15.43
C ILE A 181 -5.92 18.74 14.40
N ARG A 182 -5.58 19.03 13.14
CA ARG A 182 -6.57 19.13 12.06
C ARG A 182 -7.25 17.80 11.78
N LEU A 183 -6.49 16.71 11.70
CA LEU A 183 -7.03 15.36 11.49
C LEU A 183 -7.92 14.94 12.67
N LEU A 184 -7.50 15.16 13.92
CA LEU A 184 -8.31 14.89 15.11
C LEU A 184 -9.61 15.67 15.11
N SER A 185 -9.57 16.97 14.78
CA SER A 185 -10.77 17.80 14.67
C SER A 185 -11.74 17.25 13.61
N LEU A 186 -11.22 16.88 12.43
CA LEU A 186 -12.01 16.27 11.36
C LEU A 186 -12.65 14.94 11.78
N LEU A 187 -11.90 14.08 12.46
CA LEU A 187 -12.39 12.80 12.99
C LEU A 187 -13.45 13.03 14.08
N GLN A 188 -13.22 13.94 15.02
CA GLN A 188 -14.19 14.27 16.08
C GLN A 188 -15.52 14.78 15.52
N HIS A 189 -15.47 15.61 14.47
CA HIS A 189 -16.67 16.08 13.79
C HIS A 189 -17.48 14.92 13.16
N ASN A 190 -16.79 13.87 12.70
CA ASN A 190 -17.36 12.71 12.03
C ASN A 190 -17.42 11.46 12.92
N LYS A 191 -17.46 11.61 14.25
CA LYS A 191 -17.42 10.50 15.24
C LYS A 191 -18.51 9.44 15.11
N HIS A 192 -19.56 9.73 14.34
CA HIS A 192 -20.65 8.78 14.06
C HIS A 192 -20.28 7.77 12.97
N HIS A 193 -19.23 8.04 12.19
CA HIS A 193 -18.77 7.14 11.14
C HIS A 193 -17.99 5.96 11.76
N GLU A 194 -18.33 4.73 11.37
CA GLU A 194 -17.75 3.50 11.95
C GLU A 194 -16.21 3.47 11.83
N ALA A 195 -15.68 3.78 10.63
CA ALA A 195 -14.23 3.87 10.42
C ALA A 195 -13.54 4.86 11.38
N VAL A 196 -14.21 5.98 11.68
CA VAL A 196 -13.69 7.01 12.57
C VAL A 196 -13.69 6.53 14.01
N GLN A 197 -14.74 5.82 14.43
CA GLN A 197 -14.78 5.21 15.76
C GLN A 197 -13.63 4.23 15.95
N LYS A 198 -13.29 3.44 14.92
CA LYS A 198 -12.11 2.55 14.98
C LYS A 198 -10.81 3.33 15.15
N VAL A 199 -10.63 4.44 14.44
CA VAL A 199 -9.44 5.32 14.60
C VAL A 199 -9.38 5.96 15.99
N LEU A 200 -10.51 6.47 16.50
CA LEU A 200 -10.59 7.15 17.80
C LEU A 200 -10.43 6.18 18.99
N ASN A 201 -10.95 4.96 18.87
CA ASN A 201 -10.84 3.92 19.89
C ASN A 201 -9.62 3.02 19.70
N TRP A 202 -8.76 3.31 18.72
CA TRP A 202 -7.56 2.52 18.45
C TRP A 202 -6.66 2.45 19.69
N GLU A 203 -6.36 1.23 20.09
CA GLU A 203 -5.36 0.92 21.10
C GLU A 203 -4.09 0.46 20.39
N ARG A 204 -2.93 0.92 20.85
CA ARG A 204 -1.65 0.45 20.30
C ARG A 204 -1.50 -1.01 20.69
N SER A 205 -1.65 -1.92 19.73
CA SER A 205 -1.41 -3.36 19.94
C SER A 205 -0.01 -3.51 20.54
N THR A 206 0.06 -3.98 21.78
CA THR A 206 1.32 -4.16 22.52
C THR A 206 2.08 -5.42 22.10
N GLU A 207 1.53 -6.19 21.16
CA GLU A 207 2.14 -7.40 20.64
C GLU A 207 3.20 -7.05 19.58
N ARG A 208 4.46 -7.01 20.02
CA ARG A 208 5.59 -7.23 19.11
C ARG A 208 5.41 -8.62 18.51
N PRO A 209 5.36 -8.79 17.18
CA PRO A 209 5.56 -10.10 16.60
C PRO A 209 7.00 -10.51 16.91
N SER A 210 7.13 -11.53 17.75
CA SER A 210 8.35 -12.29 18.02
C SER A 210 8.93 -12.91 16.75
#